data_AF-A0A820ZY48-F1
#
_entry.id   AF-A0A820ZY48-F1
#
_cell.length_a   1.000
_cell.length_b   1.000
_cell.length_c   1.000
_cell.angle_alpha   90.00
_cell.angle_beta   90.00
_cell.angle_gamma   90.00
#
_symmetry.space_group_name_H-M   'P 1'
#
loop_
_entity.id
_entity.type
_entity.pdbx_description
1 polymer ?
#
loop_
_entity_poly.entity_id
_entity_poly.type
_entity_poly.pdbx_seq_one_letter_code
_entity_poly.pdbx_strand_id
1 'polypeptide(L)'
;ILPWRFISIHKWFKNCLLSTINKTQTIEILSYEFNSNLSLTFLWYITNWLVSNKVFLNEYDPINIYEKISRQEFIKNIYDSDKHGYSIVTLCELTYYIDGPFLIMFYCNDERIFAILLEGKLMDSAKPYGGRSSLCFQLSPQFIILERGPSMLYWNIKNRSDGPLGIRIGHNGIIRVSIDINMEYIYHPEGSSSINRIEIYKFGLYETSISNSTIQRQSLVHKQQHNEYNVFSVDAHKLAESIGIHLFT
;
A
#
# COMPACT_ATOMS: atom_id res chain seq x y z
N ILE A 1 -10.04 -14.09 -18.71
CA ILE A 1 -9.82 -12.62 -18.57
C ILE A 1 -9.02 -12.17 -19.80
N LEU A 2 -9.62 -11.35 -20.67
CA LEU A 2 -9.17 -11.14 -22.05
C LEU A 2 -7.93 -10.21 -22.12
N PRO A 3 -6.75 -10.69 -22.61
CA PRO A 3 -5.48 -9.93 -22.67
C PRO A 3 -5.44 -8.78 -23.69
N TRP A 4 -6.43 -8.70 -24.58
CA TRP A 4 -6.34 -7.91 -25.81
C TRP A 4 -6.50 -6.39 -25.61
N ARG A 5 -7.12 -5.95 -24.51
CA ARG A 5 -7.32 -4.51 -24.22
C ARG A 5 -6.04 -3.82 -23.72
N PHE A 6 -5.06 -4.58 -23.23
CA PHE A 6 -3.75 -4.06 -22.83
C PHE A 6 -2.75 -3.95 -23.99
N ILE A 7 -2.99 -4.63 -25.13
CA ILE A 7 -2.10 -4.64 -26.31
C ILE A 7 -2.05 -3.25 -26.98
N SER A 8 -3.17 -2.53 -27.02
CA SER A 8 -3.27 -1.21 -27.65
C SER A 8 -2.50 -0.13 -26.90
N ILE A 9 -2.52 -0.17 -25.55
CA ILE A 9 -1.74 0.72 -24.69
C ILE A 9 -0.23 0.46 -24.89
N HIS A 10 0.15 -0.81 -25.08
CA HIS A 10 1.53 -1.23 -25.32
C HIS A 10 2.14 -0.66 -26.61
N LYS A 11 1.34 -0.47 -27.68
CA LYS A 11 1.83 0.02 -28.98
C LYS A 11 2.05 1.53 -29.00
N TRP A 12 1.10 2.31 -28.47
CA TRP A 12 1.27 3.75 -28.29
C TRP A 12 2.43 4.06 -27.36
N PHE A 13 2.53 3.32 -26.25
CA PHE A 13 3.58 3.47 -25.26
C PHE A 13 4.97 3.05 -25.78
N LYS A 14 5.08 1.95 -26.54
CA LYS A 14 6.32 1.59 -27.26
C LYS A 14 6.79 2.73 -28.15
N ASN A 15 5.87 3.39 -28.85
CA ASN A 15 6.22 4.51 -29.73
C ASN A 15 6.64 5.76 -28.94
N CYS A 16 6.00 6.05 -27.80
CA CYS A 16 6.41 7.12 -26.89
C CYS A 16 7.77 6.85 -26.22
N LEU A 17 8.08 5.60 -25.86
CA LEU A 17 9.39 5.22 -25.33
C LEU A 17 10.48 5.40 -26.39
N LEU A 18 10.23 4.89 -27.61
CA LEU A 18 11.16 5.03 -28.74
C LEU A 18 11.37 6.49 -29.15
N SER A 19 10.34 7.35 -29.06
CA SER A 19 10.49 8.78 -29.36
C SER A 19 11.27 9.53 -28.28
N THR A 20 11.19 9.09 -27.02
CA THR A 20 11.89 9.71 -25.88
C THR A 20 13.34 9.21 -25.75
N ILE A 21 13.61 7.97 -26.18
CA ILE A 21 14.92 7.29 -26.12
C ILE A 21 15.73 7.48 -27.42
N ASN A 22 15.49 8.56 -28.17
CA ASN A 22 16.33 8.94 -29.32
C ASN A 22 17.71 9.53 -28.92
N LYS A 23 18.31 8.99 -27.85
CA LYS A 23 19.75 8.99 -27.62
C LYS A 23 20.23 7.54 -27.45
N THR A 24 20.43 6.90 -28.60
CA THR A 24 21.49 5.90 -28.86
C THR A 24 21.65 4.72 -27.89
N GLN A 25 20.58 4.07 -27.44
CA GLN A 25 20.70 2.71 -26.89
C GLN A 25 19.42 1.90 -27.13
N THR A 26 19.51 0.97 -28.08
CA THR A 26 18.54 -0.11 -28.26
C THR A 26 18.63 -1.04 -27.06
N ILE A 27 17.72 -0.88 -26.11
CA ILE A 27 17.52 -1.82 -25.01
C ILE A 27 16.62 -2.93 -25.54
N GLU A 28 17.15 -4.14 -25.68
CA GLU A 28 16.34 -5.34 -25.87
C GLU A 28 15.52 -5.56 -24.60
N ILE A 29 14.23 -5.25 -24.68
CA ILE A 29 13.28 -5.59 -23.63
C ILE A 29 13.04 -7.09 -23.75
N LEU A 30 13.89 -7.87 -23.07
CA LEU A 30 13.65 -9.28 -22.79
C LEU A 30 12.27 -9.37 -22.15
N SER A 31 11.45 -10.27 -22.65
CA SER A 31 10.10 -10.54 -22.14
C SER A 31 10.21 -11.15 -20.75
N TYR A 32 10.41 -10.32 -19.74
CA TYR A 32 10.33 -10.70 -18.34
C TYR A 32 8.86 -10.92 -18.00
N GLU A 33 8.50 -12.16 -17.67
CA GLU A 33 7.20 -12.53 -17.15
C GLU A 33 6.96 -11.79 -15.82
N PHE A 34 6.24 -10.66 -15.89
CA PHE A 34 5.69 -10.02 -14.71
C PHE A 34 4.60 -10.94 -14.16
N ASN A 35 4.88 -11.57 -13.02
CA ASN A 35 3.96 -12.44 -12.29
C ASN A 35 2.83 -11.66 -11.56
N SER A 36 2.70 -10.36 -11.80
CA SER A 36 1.65 -9.50 -11.24
C SER A 36 0.82 -8.90 -12.37
N ASN A 37 -0.49 -8.77 -12.16
CA ASN A 37 -1.45 -8.19 -13.12
C ASN A 37 -1.18 -6.71 -13.48
N LEU A 38 -0.07 -6.14 -13.00
CA LEU A 38 0.40 -4.80 -13.29
C LEU A 38 1.08 -4.76 -14.65
N SER A 39 0.41 -4.20 -15.65
CA SER A 39 1.05 -3.96 -16.96
C SER A 39 2.30 -3.06 -16.82
N LEU A 40 3.36 -3.34 -17.58
CA LEU A 40 4.57 -2.51 -17.58
C LEU A 40 4.27 -1.04 -17.88
N THR A 41 3.30 -0.76 -18.74
CA THR A 41 2.88 0.62 -19.05
C THR A 41 2.33 1.35 -17.84
N PHE A 42 1.53 0.67 -17.03
CA PHE A 42 0.99 1.25 -15.82
C PHE A 42 2.07 1.48 -14.77
N LEU A 43 2.98 0.52 -14.58
CA LEU A 43 4.15 0.71 -13.72
C LEU A 43 4.98 1.92 -14.15
N TRP A 44 5.25 2.06 -15.44
CA TRP A 44 5.96 3.22 -15.97
C TRP A 44 5.21 4.54 -15.69
N TYR A 45 3.88 4.57 -15.88
CA TYR A 45 3.08 5.76 -15.60
C TYR A 45 3.21 6.19 -14.14
N ILE A 46 3.08 5.23 -13.21
CA ILE A 46 3.21 5.49 -11.77
C ILE A 46 4.62 5.95 -11.40
N THR A 47 5.65 5.31 -11.94
CA THR A 47 7.02 5.76 -11.72
C THR A 47 7.23 7.18 -12.23
N ASN A 48 6.79 7.50 -13.45
CA ASN A 48 6.95 8.83 -14.02
C ASN A 48 6.22 9.87 -13.19
N TRP A 49 5.03 9.53 -12.67
CA TRP A 49 4.30 10.38 -11.75
C TRP A 49 5.12 10.68 -10.48
N LEU A 50 5.69 9.65 -9.84
CA LEU A 50 6.49 9.82 -8.63
C LEU A 50 7.79 10.61 -8.89
N VAL A 51 8.49 10.31 -9.99
CA VAL A 51 9.73 11.01 -10.38
C VAL A 51 9.46 12.47 -10.70
N SER A 52 8.43 12.75 -11.50
CA SER A 52 8.06 14.12 -11.91
C SER A 52 7.64 14.98 -10.72
N ASN A 53 6.99 14.36 -9.73
CA ASN A 53 6.58 15.04 -8.49
C ASN A 53 7.66 15.02 -7.40
N LYS A 54 8.90 14.70 -7.76
CA LYS A 54 10.07 14.84 -6.88
C LYS A 54 10.09 13.91 -5.67
N VAL A 55 9.29 12.85 -5.65
CA VAL A 55 9.20 11.92 -4.51
C VAL A 55 10.53 11.24 -4.22
N PHE A 56 11.35 11.03 -5.25
CA PHE A 56 12.63 10.32 -5.19
C PHE A 56 13.87 11.23 -5.32
N LEU A 57 13.69 12.55 -5.46
CA LEU A 57 14.74 13.45 -5.98
C LEU A 57 15.93 13.71 -5.07
N ASN A 58 15.87 13.33 -3.80
CA ASN A 58 17.00 13.51 -2.89
C ASN A 58 17.95 12.30 -2.87
N GLU A 59 17.58 11.19 -3.54
CA GLU A 59 18.31 9.93 -3.40
C GLU A 59 18.78 9.31 -4.73
N TYR A 60 18.21 9.68 -5.90
CA TYR A 60 18.43 8.91 -7.14
C TYR A 60 18.57 9.73 -8.43
N ASP A 61 19.48 9.27 -9.30
CA ASP A 61 19.52 9.61 -10.72
C ASP A 61 18.32 8.96 -11.45
N PRO A 62 17.47 9.73 -12.17
CA PRO A 62 16.34 9.20 -12.94
C PRO A 62 16.68 8.02 -13.87
N ILE A 63 17.88 7.99 -14.47
CA ILE A 63 18.31 6.92 -15.36
C ILE A 63 18.40 5.58 -14.59
N ASN A 64 18.91 5.64 -13.36
CA ASN A 64 19.10 4.47 -12.49
C ASN A 64 17.74 3.92 -11.99
N ILE A 65 16.74 4.78 -11.81
CA ILE A 65 15.37 4.35 -11.43
C ILE A 65 14.76 3.45 -12.51
N TYR A 66 14.85 3.83 -13.79
CA TYR A 66 14.27 3.04 -14.87
C TYR A 66 14.97 1.69 -15.06
N GLU A 67 16.30 1.65 -14.95
CA GLU A 67 17.07 0.41 -14.98
C GLU A 67 16.63 -0.53 -13.85
N LYS A 68 16.47 -0.01 -12.63
CA LYS A 68 16.03 -0.81 -11.47
C LYS A 68 14.58 -1.27 -11.55
N ILE A 69 13.70 -0.50 -12.17
CA ILE A 69 12.33 -0.94 -12.46
C ILE A 69 12.32 -2.10 -13.44
N SER A 70 13.17 -2.03 -14.48
CA SER A 70 13.29 -3.13 -15.44
C SER A 70 13.77 -4.43 -14.78
N ARG A 71 14.55 -4.32 -13.70
CA ARG A 71 15.02 -5.44 -12.87
C ARG A 71 14.08 -5.81 -11.72
N GLN A 72 12.92 -5.16 -11.59
CA GLN A 72 11.97 -5.34 -10.48
C GLN A 72 12.55 -5.04 -9.09
N GLU A 73 13.66 -4.30 -9.01
CA GLU A 73 14.33 -3.95 -7.75
C GLU A 73 13.73 -2.70 -7.09
N PHE A 74 12.84 -2.00 -7.81
CA PHE A 74 12.24 -0.74 -7.37
C PHE A 74 10.83 -0.89 -6.81
N ILE A 75 10.20 -2.05 -7.00
CA ILE A 75 8.84 -2.32 -6.56
C ILE A 75 8.76 -3.68 -5.89
N LYS A 76 8.08 -3.77 -4.75
CA LYS A 76 7.85 -5.01 -4.02
C LYS A 76 6.39 -5.09 -3.61
N ASN A 77 5.77 -6.22 -3.91
CA ASN A 77 4.49 -6.58 -3.31
C ASN A 77 4.71 -6.89 -1.83
N ILE A 78 4.09 -6.09 -0.95
CA ILE A 78 4.19 -6.25 0.51
C ILE A 78 2.94 -6.86 1.12
N TYR A 79 1.82 -6.82 0.39
CA TYR A 79 0.57 -7.45 0.78
C TYR A 79 -0.21 -7.86 -0.47
N ASP A 80 -0.86 -9.01 -0.38
CA ASP A 80 -1.68 -9.64 -1.41
C ASP A 80 -2.73 -10.47 -0.69
N SER A 81 -4.01 -10.09 -0.76
CA SER A 81 -5.09 -10.73 -0.02
C SER A 81 -5.24 -12.22 -0.37
N ASP A 82 -4.84 -12.64 -1.58
CA ASP A 82 -4.88 -14.06 -1.97
C ASP A 82 -3.88 -14.91 -1.18
N LYS A 83 -2.78 -14.29 -0.72
CA LYS A 83 -1.70 -14.95 0.03
C LYS A 83 -1.82 -14.73 1.54
N HIS A 84 -2.29 -13.55 1.94
CA HIS A 84 -2.27 -13.09 3.32
C HIS A 84 -3.67 -13.05 3.96
N GLY A 85 -4.74 -13.28 3.19
CA GLY A 85 -6.13 -13.16 3.63
C GLY A 85 -6.61 -11.71 3.79
N TYR A 86 -7.91 -11.51 4.03
CA TYR A 86 -8.58 -10.19 4.14
C TYR A 86 -8.47 -9.52 5.51
N SER A 87 -7.48 -9.90 6.32
CA SER A 87 -7.33 -9.35 7.66
C SER A 87 -6.74 -7.95 7.64
N ILE A 88 -7.52 -6.95 8.09
CA ILE A 88 -7.01 -5.59 8.27
C ILE A 88 -5.84 -5.54 9.26
N VAL A 89 -5.83 -6.44 10.25
CA VAL A 89 -4.74 -6.59 11.22
C VAL A 89 -3.46 -6.97 10.49
N THR A 90 -3.52 -8.02 9.66
CA THR A 90 -2.37 -8.50 8.87
C THR A 90 -1.88 -7.43 7.89
N LEU A 91 -2.79 -6.71 7.25
CA LEU A 91 -2.45 -5.60 6.37
C LEU A 91 -1.71 -4.50 7.14
N CYS A 92 -2.19 -4.11 8.33
CA CYS A 92 -1.53 -3.11 9.18
C CYS A 92 -0.14 -3.57 9.64
N GLU A 93 -0.02 -4.81 10.10
CA GLU A 93 1.27 -5.40 10.53
C GLU A 93 2.34 -5.33 9.43
N LEU A 94 1.94 -5.56 8.18
CA LEU A 94 2.84 -5.55 7.03
C LEU A 94 3.16 -4.15 6.50
N THR A 95 2.38 -3.13 6.85
CA THR A 95 2.48 -1.79 6.23
C THR A 95 2.87 -0.66 7.19
N TYR A 96 2.42 -0.66 8.45
CA TYR A 96 2.52 0.50 9.35
C TYR A 96 3.94 0.90 9.73
N TYR A 97 4.87 -0.05 9.73
CA TYR A 97 6.25 0.17 10.15
C TYR A 97 7.18 0.52 8.99
N ILE A 98 6.64 0.70 7.79
CA ILE A 98 7.41 0.92 6.57
C ILE A 98 7.06 2.28 5.98
N ASP A 99 8.09 3.03 5.56
CA ASP A 99 7.94 4.26 4.79
C ASP A 99 7.54 3.95 3.33
N GLY A 100 6.66 4.78 2.78
CA GLY A 100 6.23 4.69 1.38
C GLY A 100 7.24 5.31 0.40
N PRO A 101 6.81 5.55 -0.86
CA PRO A 101 5.43 5.57 -1.33
C PRO A 101 4.83 4.18 -1.59
N PHE A 102 3.51 4.09 -1.49
CA PHE A 102 2.73 2.86 -1.70
C PHE A 102 1.75 2.99 -2.86
N LEU A 103 1.54 1.91 -3.61
CA LEU A 103 0.41 1.72 -4.50
C LEU A 103 -0.49 0.64 -3.91
N ILE A 104 -1.71 1.01 -3.56
CA ILE A 104 -2.76 0.09 -3.10
C ILE A 104 -3.70 -0.14 -4.27
N MET A 105 -4.04 -1.38 -4.55
CA MET A 105 -4.97 -1.77 -5.60
C MET A 105 -6.10 -2.59 -5.03
N PHE A 106 -7.31 -2.27 -5.47
CA PHE A 106 -8.55 -2.98 -5.16
C PHE A 106 -9.14 -3.52 -6.45
N TYR A 107 -9.17 -4.85 -6.58
CA TYR A 107 -9.80 -5.55 -7.69
C TYR A 107 -11.22 -5.92 -7.26
N CYS A 108 -12.21 -5.50 -8.03
CA CYS A 108 -13.61 -5.70 -7.71
C CYS A 108 -14.23 -6.81 -8.55
N ASN A 109 -15.31 -7.39 -8.04
CA ASN A 109 -16.07 -8.45 -8.73
C ASN A 109 -16.72 -7.98 -10.05
N ASP A 110 -16.97 -6.68 -10.19
CA ASP A 110 -17.58 -6.06 -11.39
C ASP A 110 -16.53 -5.60 -12.42
N GLU A 111 -15.33 -6.20 -12.39
CA GLU A 111 -14.18 -5.88 -13.26
C GLU A 111 -13.59 -4.48 -13.06
N ARG A 112 -14.08 -3.71 -12.06
CA ARG A 112 -13.45 -2.45 -11.69
C ARG A 112 -12.15 -2.68 -10.96
N ILE A 113 -11.21 -1.78 -11.22
CA ILE A 113 -9.93 -1.73 -10.50
C ILE A 113 -9.73 -0.31 -10.03
N PHE A 114 -9.66 -0.13 -8.71
CA PHE A 114 -9.32 1.14 -8.10
C PHE A 114 -7.90 1.08 -7.56
N ALA A 115 -7.20 2.21 -7.64
CA ALA A 115 -5.84 2.30 -7.16
C ALA A 115 -5.59 3.62 -6.42
N ILE A 116 -4.77 3.53 -5.39
CA ILE A 116 -4.33 4.64 -4.57
C ILE A 116 -2.81 4.64 -4.58
N LEU A 117 -2.23 5.66 -5.20
CA LEU A 117 -0.83 5.99 -5.00
C LEU A 117 -0.74 6.95 -3.81
N LEU A 118 -0.07 6.51 -2.75
CA LEU A 118 0.07 7.26 -1.52
C LEU A 118 1.54 7.63 -1.30
N GLU A 119 1.81 8.93 -1.23
CA GLU A 119 3.10 9.45 -0.76
C GLU A 119 3.08 9.52 0.77
N GLY A 120 3.96 8.75 1.44
CA GLY A 120 4.05 8.67 2.90
C GLY A 120 3.71 7.29 3.46
N LYS A 121 3.42 7.21 4.76
CA LYS A 121 3.10 5.96 5.47
C LYS A 121 1.64 5.59 5.36
N LEU A 122 1.37 4.29 5.33
CA LEU A 122 0.05 3.73 5.61
C LEU A 122 -0.15 3.67 7.13
N MET A 123 -1.10 4.43 7.68
CA MET A 123 -1.31 4.50 9.12
C MET A 123 -2.73 4.92 9.49
N ASP A 124 -3.16 4.48 10.68
CA ASP A 124 -4.38 4.95 11.32
C ASP A 124 -4.18 6.41 11.76
N SER A 125 -5.08 7.31 11.34
CA SER A 125 -4.90 8.74 11.54
C SER A 125 -6.21 9.43 11.90
N ALA A 126 -6.13 10.38 12.84
CA ALA A 126 -7.24 11.27 13.17
C ALA A 126 -7.44 12.40 12.14
N LYS A 127 -6.49 12.59 11.21
CA LYS A 127 -6.56 13.64 10.18
C LYS A 127 -6.21 13.10 8.80
N PRO A 128 -6.79 13.67 7.72
CA PRO A 128 -6.38 13.32 6.36
C PRO A 128 -4.88 13.58 6.12
N TYR A 129 -4.23 12.67 5.40
CA TYR A 129 -2.80 12.66 5.13
C TYR A 129 -2.51 12.22 3.67
N GLY A 130 -1.23 12.15 3.33
CA GLY A 130 -0.72 11.91 1.98
C GLY A 130 0.00 13.14 1.45
N GLY A 131 1.08 12.92 0.69
CA GLY A 131 1.86 13.98 0.07
C GLY A 131 1.27 14.50 -1.24
N ARG A 132 1.93 15.51 -1.84
CA ARG A 132 1.45 16.22 -3.04
C ARG A 132 1.32 15.32 -4.27
N SER A 133 2.06 14.22 -4.29
CA SER A 133 2.09 13.25 -5.37
C SER A 133 1.07 12.13 -5.17
N SER A 134 0.26 12.18 -4.12
CA SER A 134 -0.79 11.17 -3.90
C SER A 134 -1.88 11.29 -4.97
N LEU A 135 -2.40 10.15 -5.40
CA LEU A 135 -3.33 10.03 -6.51
C LEU A 135 -4.29 8.87 -6.25
N CYS A 136 -5.59 9.08 -6.45
CA CYS A 136 -6.59 8.03 -6.48
C CYS A 136 -7.24 7.99 -7.86
N PHE A 137 -7.35 6.80 -8.42
CA PHE A 137 -7.86 6.62 -9.77
C PHE A 137 -8.51 5.26 -9.94
N GLN A 138 -9.45 5.20 -10.88
CA GLN A 138 -9.96 3.95 -11.44
C GLN A 138 -9.10 3.60 -12.67
N LEU A 139 -8.70 2.33 -12.79
CA LEU A 139 -7.97 1.80 -13.94
C LEU A 139 -8.88 1.12 -14.95
N SER A 140 -9.91 0.44 -14.47
CA SER A 140 -10.85 -0.36 -15.25
C SER A 140 -12.28 -0.09 -14.77
N PRO A 141 -13.29 -0.07 -15.67
CA PRO A 141 -13.19 -0.27 -17.13
C PRO A 141 -12.64 0.93 -17.90
N GLN A 142 -12.57 2.09 -17.25
CA GLN A 142 -12.01 3.32 -17.81
C GLN A 142 -11.02 3.94 -16.83
N PHE A 143 -9.96 4.52 -17.39
CA PHE A 143 -8.98 5.27 -16.62
C PHE A 143 -9.55 6.64 -16.22
N ILE A 144 -9.77 6.84 -14.93
CA ILE A 144 -10.34 8.09 -14.38
C ILE A 144 -9.55 8.48 -13.15
N ILE A 145 -9.03 9.70 -13.11
CA ILE A 145 -8.47 10.27 -11.88
C ILE A 145 -9.63 10.75 -11.00
N LEU A 146 -9.75 10.17 -9.81
CA LEU A 146 -10.82 10.44 -8.87
C LEU A 146 -10.44 11.52 -7.86
N GLU A 147 -9.18 11.52 -7.40
CA GLU A 147 -8.65 12.53 -6.48
C GLU A 147 -7.13 12.67 -6.64
N ARG A 148 -6.58 13.86 -6.34
CA ARG A 148 -5.12 14.07 -6.33
C ARG A 148 -4.69 15.13 -5.32
N GLY A 149 -3.47 14.98 -4.82
CA GLY A 149 -2.81 15.97 -4.00
C GLY A 149 -2.71 15.62 -2.51
N PRO A 150 -2.22 16.56 -1.70
CA PRO A 150 -1.87 16.28 -0.30
C PRO A 150 -3.11 16.15 0.58
N SER A 151 -3.04 15.39 1.67
CA SER A 151 -4.15 15.24 2.63
C SER A 151 -5.45 14.69 2.02
N MET A 152 -5.36 13.87 0.97
CA MET A 152 -6.53 13.25 0.33
C MET A 152 -7.03 12.00 1.05
N LEU A 153 -6.19 11.32 1.84
CA LEU A 153 -6.50 10.00 2.40
C LEU A 153 -6.72 10.10 3.92
N TYR A 154 -7.85 9.60 4.38
CA TYR A 154 -8.15 9.42 5.79
C TYR A 154 -8.39 7.94 6.06
N TRP A 155 -7.64 7.34 6.98
CA TRP A 155 -7.81 5.94 7.36
C TRP A 155 -8.06 5.86 8.86
N ASN A 156 -9.22 5.34 9.20
CA ASN A 156 -9.70 5.23 10.56
C ASN A 156 -10.06 3.79 10.88
N ILE A 157 -9.32 3.16 11.79
CA ILE A 157 -9.59 1.77 12.23
C ILE A 157 -10.27 1.75 13.60
N LYS A 158 -10.14 2.84 14.36
CA LYS A 158 -10.68 2.94 15.73
C LYS A 158 -12.00 3.68 15.72
N ASN A 159 -12.92 3.28 16.60
CA ASN A 159 -14.17 4.00 16.79
C ASN A 159 -13.89 5.34 17.48
N ARG A 160 -13.58 6.36 16.68
CA ARG A 160 -13.43 7.75 17.10
C ARG A 160 -14.75 8.46 16.80
N SER A 161 -15.12 9.41 17.65
CA SER A 161 -16.37 10.18 17.51
C SER A 161 -16.42 11.08 16.25
N ASP A 162 -15.33 11.18 15.50
CA ASP A 162 -15.10 12.16 14.44
C ASP A 162 -15.18 11.58 13.01
N GLY A 163 -15.45 10.29 12.83
CA GLY A 163 -15.60 9.70 11.49
C GLY A 163 -15.94 8.21 11.49
N PRO A 164 -16.50 7.68 10.38
CA PRO A 164 -16.70 6.24 10.25
C PRO A 164 -15.37 5.52 10.05
N LEU A 165 -15.45 4.21 10.24
CA LEU A 165 -14.35 3.29 10.07
C LEU A 165 -14.08 3.02 8.58
N GLY A 166 -12.83 2.72 8.26
CA GLY A 166 -12.35 2.40 6.92
C GLY A 166 -11.45 3.47 6.32
N ILE A 167 -11.27 3.40 5.00
CA ILE A 167 -10.50 4.37 4.22
C ILE A 167 -11.46 5.33 3.53
N ARG A 168 -11.14 6.61 3.55
CA ARG A 168 -11.84 7.65 2.81
C ARG A 168 -10.85 8.46 1.99
N ILE A 169 -11.26 8.77 0.77
CA ILE A 169 -10.47 9.53 -0.17
C ILE A 169 -11.27 10.72 -0.65
N GLY A 170 -10.70 11.91 -0.53
CA GLY A 170 -11.30 13.15 -0.99
C GLY A 170 -10.75 14.38 -0.29
N HIS A 171 -11.20 15.55 -0.74
CA HIS A 171 -10.82 16.85 -0.20
C HIS A 171 -12.03 17.66 0.26
N ASN A 172 -11.81 18.55 1.22
CA ASN A 172 -12.77 19.57 1.66
C ASN A 172 -14.16 19.00 2.01
N GLY A 173 -14.18 17.81 2.63
CA GLY A 173 -15.42 17.12 3.02
C GLY A 173 -16.15 16.38 1.89
N ILE A 174 -15.66 16.47 0.65
CA ILE A 174 -16.21 15.73 -0.50
C ILE A 174 -15.50 14.38 -0.59
N ILE A 175 -16.23 13.29 -0.34
CA ILE A 175 -15.71 11.93 -0.47
C ILE A 175 -15.86 11.49 -1.93
N ARG A 176 -14.75 11.09 -2.55
CA ARG A 176 -14.71 10.54 -3.91
C ARG A 176 -14.82 9.03 -3.91
N VAL A 177 -14.12 8.40 -2.97
CA VAL A 177 -14.09 6.97 -2.77
C VAL A 177 -14.02 6.67 -1.28
N SER A 178 -14.71 5.64 -0.82
CA SER A 178 -14.47 5.07 0.51
C SER A 178 -14.43 3.56 0.47
N ILE A 179 -13.60 2.97 1.31
CA ILE A 179 -13.51 1.53 1.53
C ILE A 179 -13.94 1.28 2.97
N ASP A 180 -14.82 0.31 3.18
CA ASP A 180 -15.27 -0.05 4.52
C ASP A 180 -14.15 -0.71 5.33
N ILE A 181 -14.36 -0.81 6.65
CA ILE A 181 -13.34 -1.34 7.56
C ILE A 181 -13.04 -2.82 7.34
N ASN A 182 -14.02 -3.58 6.83
CA ASN A 182 -13.85 -4.99 6.51
C ASN A 182 -13.16 -5.19 5.15
N MET A 183 -12.92 -4.11 4.40
CA MET A 183 -12.35 -4.12 3.06
C MET A 183 -13.15 -5.02 2.09
N GLU A 184 -14.47 -5.08 2.29
CA GLU A 184 -15.41 -5.87 1.50
C GLU A 184 -15.97 -5.06 0.33
N TYR A 185 -16.12 -3.75 0.52
CA TYR A 185 -16.75 -2.88 -0.45
C TYR A 185 -15.98 -1.58 -0.66
N ILE A 186 -15.90 -1.18 -1.93
CA ILE A 186 -15.52 0.17 -2.32
C ILE A 186 -16.76 0.93 -2.77
N TYR A 187 -16.99 2.09 -2.19
CA TYR A 187 -18.08 3.01 -2.54
C TYR A 187 -17.51 4.13 -3.40
N HIS A 188 -18.17 4.40 -4.52
CA HIS A 188 -17.78 5.39 -5.53
C HIS A 188 -19.05 6.08 -6.09
N PRO A 189 -18.94 7.15 -6.90
CA PRO A 189 -20.11 7.93 -7.32
C PRO A 189 -21.16 7.14 -8.11
N GLU A 190 -20.76 6.04 -8.75
CA GLU A 190 -21.63 5.18 -9.57
C GLU A 190 -22.28 4.04 -8.76
N GLY A 191 -21.94 3.88 -7.48
CA GLY A 191 -22.48 2.83 -6.62
C GLY A 191 -21.44 2.22 -5.67
N SER A 192 -21.61 0.93 -5.39
CA SER A 192 -20.63 0.14 -4.64
C SER A 192 -20.17 -1.07 -5.44
N SER A 193 -18.93 -1.44 -5.24
CA SER A 193 -18.32 -2.63 -5.83
C SER A 193 -17.77 -3.52 -4.73
N SER A 194 -18.05 -4.83 -4.81
CA SER A 194 -17.48 -5.80 -3.88
C SER A 194 -16.03 -6.08 -4.24
N ILE A 195 -15.14 -6.01 -3.26
CA ILE A 195 -13.70 -6.25 -3.39
C ILE A 195 -13.44 -7.75 -3.41
N ASN A 196 -12.69 -8.19 -4.42
CA ASN A 196 -12.28 -9.58 -4.64
C ASN A 196 -10.78 -9.80 -4.53
N ARG A 197 -9.97 -8.73 -4.53
CA ARG A 197 -8.54 -8.83 -4.20
C ARG A 197 -7.99 -7.46 -3.82
N ILE A 198 -7.01 -7.47 -2.92
CA ILE A 198 -6.24 -6.29 -2.54
C ILE A 198 -4.76 -6.59 -2.71
N GLU A 199 -4.05 -5.70 -3.39
CA GLU A 199 -2.59 -5.76 -3.49
C GLU A 199 -1.99 -4.43 -3.03
N ILE A 200 -0.90 -4.50 -2.27
CA ILE A 200 -0.13 -3.32 -1.89
C ILE A 200 1.31 -3.50 -2.36
N TYR A 201 1.77 -2.52 -3.10
CA TYR A 201 3.13 -2.42 -3.58
C TYR A 201 3.83 -1.24 -2.92
N LYS A 202 5.03 -1.47 -2.42
CA LYS A 202 5.94 -0.39 -2.04
C LYS A 202 6.80 -0.03 -3.24
N PHE A 203 7.14 1.24 -3.38
CA PHE A 203 8.18 1.71 -4.32
C PHE A 203 9.43 2.17 -3.56
N GLY A 204 10.56 2.19 -4.26
CA GLY A 204 11.86 2.61 -3.74
C GLY A 204 12.84 1.45 -3.61
N LEU A 205 14.10 1.76 -3.33
CA LEU A 205 15.12 0.73 -3.21
C LEU A 205 14.90 -0.14 -1.98
N TYR A 206 15.08 -1.43 -2.17
CA TYR A 206 15.26 -2.37 -1.07
C TYR A 206 16.76 -2.52 -0.87
N GLU A 207 17.28 -2.07 0.27
CA GLU A 207 18.54 -2.64 0.71
C GLU A 207 18.31 -4.14 0.93
N THR A 208 19.11 -4.98 0.28
CA THR A 208 19.17 -6.44 0.50
C THR A 208 19.76 -6.80 1.86
N SER A 209 19.67 -5.91 2.86
CA SER A 209 20.28 -6.00 4.18
C SER A 209 19.28 -6.31 5.30
N ILE A 210 18.14 -6.96 5.02
CA ILE A 210 17.33 -7.57 6.09
C ILE A 210 17.74 -9.03 6.27
N SER A 211 19.01 -9.23 6.62
CA SER A 211 19.45 -10.42 7.34
C SER A 211 19.09 -10.26 8.82
N ASN A 212 18.10 -11.03 9.27
CA ASN A 212 17.92 -11.51 10.65
C ASN A 212 17.68 -10.51 11.82
N SER A 213 17.83 -9.19 11.65
CA SER A 213 17.76 -8.24 12.78
C SER A 213 16.33 -7.88 13.21
N THR A 214 15.36 -7.85 12.29
CA THR A 214 13.96 -7.51 12.62
C THR A 214 13.22 -8.66 13.29
N ILE A 215 13.50 -9.91 12.89
CA ILE A 215 12.92 -11.11 13.52
C ILE A 215 13.47 -11.28 14.96
N GLN A 216 14.74 -10.92 15.20
CA GLN A 216 15.30 -10.93 16.55
C GLN A 216 14.69 -9.86 17.47
N ARG A 217 14.39 -8.66 16.97
CA ARG A 217 13.70 -7.63 17.78
C ARG A 217 12.28 -8.03 18.17
N GLN A 218 11.53 -8.69 17.28
CA GLN A 218 10.19 -9.19 17.60
C GLN A 218 10.19 -10.29 18.68
N SER A 219 11.22 -11.15 18.70
CA SER A 219 11.38 -12.17 19.76
C SER A 219 11.76 -11.61 21.13
N LEU A 220 12.38 -10.42 21.18
CA LEU A 220 12.76 -9.75 22.44
C LEU A 220 11.60 -8.94 23.04
N VAL A 221 10.78 -8.28 22.21
CA VAL A 221 9.62 -7.52 22.68
C VAL A 221 8.51 -8.44 23.20
N HIS A 222 8.26 -9.59 22.54
CA HIS A 222 7.31 -10.57 23.07
C HIS A 222 7.78 -11.24 24.37
N LYS A 223 9.10 -11.44 24.56
CA LYS A 223 9.64 -11.94 25.84
C LYS A 223 9.54 -10.91 26.97
N GLN A 224 9.69 -9.62 26.68
CA GLN A 224 9.56 -8.56 27.69
C GLN A 224 8.10 -8.38 28.14
N GLN A 225 7.14 -8.43 27.22
CA GLN A 225 5.72 -8.35 27.59
C GLN A 225 5.28 -9.58 28.41
N HIS A 226 5.74 -10.78 28.09
CA HIS A 226 5.41 -11.97 28.87
C HIS A 226 6.02 -11.94 30.30
N ASN A 227 7.17 -11.29 30.47
CA ASN A 227 7.80 -11.11 31.78
C ASN A 227 7.12 -10.03 32.62
N GLU A 228 6.65 -8.92 32.03
CA GLU A 228 5.91 -7.90 32.78
C GLU A 228 4.58 -8.44 33.31
N TYR A 229 3.83 -9.23 32.52
CA TYR A 229 2.60 -9.86 33.00
C TYR A 229 2.83 -10.85 34.17
N ASN A 230 3.95 -11.58 34.17
CA ASN A 230 4.29 -12.50 35.26
C ASN A 230 4.76 -11.78 36.54
N VAL A 231 5.37 -10.60 36.42
CA VAL A 231 5.78 -9.82 37.61
C VAL A 231 4.54 -9.19 38.28
N PHE A 232 3.60 -8.64 37.50
CA PHE A 232 2.36 -8.08 38.04
C PHE A 232 1.43 -9.14 38.67
N SER A 233 1.38 -10.36 38.14
CA SER A 233 0.55 -11.43 38.73
C SER A 233 1.11 -11.94 40.06
N VAL A 234 2.44 -11.98 40.22
CA VAL A 234 3.09 -12.43 41.46
C VAL A 234 2.93 -11.40 42.58
N ASP A 235 3.00 -10.10 42.26
CA ASP A 235 2.82 -9.04 43.24
C ASP A 235 1.35 -8.87 43.68
N ALA A 236 0.39 -9.09 42.77
CA ALA A 236 -1.03 -9.11 43.11
C ALA A 236 -1.41 -10.29 44.03
N HIS A 237 -0.80 -11.46 43.84
CA HIS A 237 -1.07 -12.63 44.66
C HIS A 237 -0.52 -12.48 46.09
N LYS A 238 0.70 -11.93 46.23
CA LYS A 238 1.31 -11.62 47.54
C LYS A 238 0.55 -10.53 48.28
N LEU A 239 0.02 -9.54 47.55
CA LEU A 239 -0.83 -8.51 48.13
C LEU A 239 -2.16 -9.10 48.61
N ALA A 240 -2.82 -9.96 47.82
CA ALA A 240 -4.08 -10.62 48.22
C ALA A 240 -3.93 -11.51 49.46
N GLU A 241 -2.80 -12.24 49.60
CA GLU A 241 -2.48 -13.03 50.80
C GLU A 241 -2.25 -12.15 52.04
N SER A 242 -1.68 -10.95 51.90
CA SER A 242 -1.43 -10.06 53.05
C SER A 242 -2.70 -9.39 53.60
N ILE A 243 -3.80 -9.41 52.83
CA ILE A 243 -5.13 -8.86 53.22
C ILE A 243 -6.17 -9.97 53.44
N GLY A 244 -5.77 -11.24 53.45
CA GLY A 244 -6.64 -12.37 53.81
C GLY A 244 -7.70 -12.72 52.76
N ILE A 245 -7.50 -12.34 51.50
CA ILE A 245 -8.43 -12.66 50.41
C ILE A 245 -7.93 -13.92 49.71
N HIS A 246 -8.56 -15.07 49.99
CA HIS A 246 -8.33 -16.29 49.21
C HIS A 246 -9.05 -16.17 47.86
N LEU A 247 -8.28 -15.89 46.81
CA LEU A 247 -8.73 -16.05 45.43
C LEU A 247 -8.70 -17.54 45.09
N PHE A 248 -9.89 -18.16 44.98
CA PHE A 248 -10.01 -19.51 44.43
C PHE A 248 -9.74 -19.47 42.93
N THR A 249 -8.90 -20.39 42.48
CA THR A 249 -8.64 -20.66 41.06
C THR A 249 -9.73 -21.53 40.46
#